data_AF-A0A090W0X2-F1
#
_entry.id   AF-A0A090W0X2-F1
#
_cell.length_a   1.000
_cell.length_b   1.000
_cell.length_c   1.000
_cell.angle_alpha   90.00
_cell.angle_beta   90.00
_cell.angle_gamma   90.00
#
_symmetry.space_group_name_H-M   'P 1'
#
loop_
_entity.id
_entity.type
_entity.pdbx_description
1 polymer ?
#
loop_
_entity_poly.entity_id
_entity_poly.type
_entity_poly.pdbx_seq_one_letter_code
_entity_poly.pdbx_strand_id
1 'polypeptide(L)'
;MNYLAPEGPVYQAGTLSGNPLAMAAGLAMLSELNTDDKVFKRLAEKTEYLHKGMFKVLNDNGIAHTINRVGSMISVHFAKDEVFDFSTAAKGNNDTFKAFFHGMLSMVST
;
A
#
# COMPACT_ATOMS: atom_id res chain seq x y z
N MET A 1 -28.39 5.52 -15.41
CA MET A 1 -27.06 4.86 -15.42
C MET A 1 -27.22 3.55 -16.18
N ASN A 2 -27.67 3.60 -17.43
CA ASN A 2 -28.16 2.42 -18.16
C ASN A 2 -27.39 2.30 -19.48
N TYR A 3 -26.05 2.37 -19.37
CA TYR A 3 -25.17 2.25 -20.53
C TYR A 3 -24.57 0.86 -20.65
N LEU A 4 -24.61 0.06 -19.58
CA LEU A 4 -24.08 -1.31 -19.56
C LEU A 4 -25.17 -2.32 -19.91
N ALA A 5 -24.81 -3.33 -20.69
CA ALA A 5 -25.69 -4.46 -20.97
C ALA A 5 -26.10 -5.16 -19.65
N PRO A 6 -27.35 -5.65 -19.54
CA PRO A 6 -28.36 -5.74 -20.61
C PRO A 6 -29.15 -4.44 -20.86
N GLU A 7 -29.02 -3.43 -20.01
CA GLU A 7 -29.85 -2.21 -20.08
C GLU A 7 -29.34 -1.15 -21.08
N GLY A 8 -28.07 -1.24 -21.48
CA GLY A 8 -27.43 -0.30 -22.40
C GLY A 8 -26.50 -0.96 -23.41
N PRO A 9 -25.98 -0.17 -24.36
CA PRO A 9 -25.27 -0.70 -25.52
C PRO A 9 -23.85 -1.20 -25.24
N VAL A 10 -23.27 -0.92 -24.07
CA VAL A 10 -21.89 -1.27 -23.74
C VAL A 10 -21.85 -2.66 -23.10
N TYR A 11 -21.25 -3.62 -23.80
CA TYR A 11 -21.11 -4.98 -23.29
C TYR A 11 -20.05 -5.06 -22.17
N GLN A 12 -20.45 -5.57 -21.00
CA GLN A 12 -19.56 -5.93 -19.91
C GLN A 12 -20.06 -7.25 -19.32
N ALA A 13 -19.18 -8.25 -19.26
CA ALA A 13 -19.48 -9.56 -18.69
C ALA A 13 -18.22 -10.17 -18.09
N GLY A 14 -18.41 -11.09 -17.14
CA GLY A 14 -17.34 -11.89 -16.56
C GLY A 14 -17.94 -13.03 -15.76
N THR A 15 -17.54 -14.27 -16.05
CA THR A 15 -18.14 -15.49 -15.46
C THR A 15 -18.14 -15.49 -13.93
N LEU A 16 -17.12 -14.90 -13.30
CA LEU A 16 -16.99 -14.86 -11.84
C LEU A 16 -17.38 -13.51 -11.24
N SER A 17 -17.81 -12.54 -12.05
CA SER A 17 -18.34 -11.28 -11.54
C SER A 17 -19.61 -11.55 -10.72
N GLY A 18 -19.60 -11.14 -9.45
CA GLY A 18 -20.73 -11.38 -8.55
C GLY A 18 -20.83 -12.81 -8.00
N ASN A 19 -19.78 -13.64 -8.12
CA ASN A 19 -19.82 -14.98 -7.53
C ASN A 19 -20.07 -14.92 -6.00
N PRO A 20 -20.86 -15.86 -5.43
CA PRO A 20 -21.30 -15.77 -4.03
C PRO A 20 -20.16 -15.72 -3.00
N LEU A 21 -19.04 -16.37 -3.28
CA LEU A 21 -17.89 -16.38 -2.38
C LEU A 21 -17.26 -14.99 -2.25
N ALA A 22 -16.98 -14.34 -3.37
CA ALA A 22 -16.43 -12.99 -3.38
C ALA A 22 -17.41 -11.98 -2.77
N MET A 23 -18.72 -12.13 -3.05
CA MET A 23 -19.75 -11.23 -2.49
C MET A 23 -19.87 -11.38 -0.97
N ALA A 24 -19.89 -12.61 -0.46
CA ALA A 24 -19.96 -12.85 0.98
C ALA A 24 -18.71 -12.32 1.71
N ALA A 25 -17.51 -12.60 1.18
CA ALA A 25 -16.26 -12.13 1.79
C ALA A 25 -16.13 -10.59 1.74
N GLY A 26 -16.47 -9.97 0.61
CA GLY A 26 -16.45 -8.52 0.45
C GLY A 26 -17.46 -7.82 1.36
N LEU A 27 -18.70 -8.33 1.44
CA LEU A 27 -19.73 -7.76 2.32
C LEU A 27 -19.32 -7.87 3.79
N ALA A 28 -18.80 -9.03 4.22
CA ALA A 28 -18.33 -9.22 5.59
C ALA A 28 -17.18 -8.25 5.92
N MET A 29 -16.18 -8.12 5.03
CA MET A 29 -15.06 -7.18 5.20
C MET A 29 -15.54 -5.73 5.34
N LEU A 30 -16.38 -5.26 4.42
CA LEU A 30 -16.86 -3.87 4.43
C LEU A 30 -17.78 -3.60 5.61
N SER A 31 -18.64 -4.56 5.99
CA SER A 31 -19.52 -4.43 7.16
C SER A 31 -18.70 -4.31 8.44
N GLU A 32 -17.68 -5.15 8.61
CA GLU A 32 -16.78 -5.10 9.77
C GLU A 32 -16.03 -3.76 9.84
N LEU A 33 -15.45 -3.31 8.74
CA LEU A 33 -14.78 -2.01 8.68
C LEU A 33 -15.71 -0.83 9.04
N ASN A 34 -16.98 -0.91 8.64
CA ASN A 34 -17.99 0.11 8.93
C ASN A 34 -18.47 0.10 10.40
N THR A 35 -18.15 -0.93 11.19
CA THR A 35 -18.46 -0.92 12.63
C THR A 35 -17.56 0.02 13.43
N ASP A 36 -16.43 0.45 12.86
CA ASP A 36 -15.42 1.24 13.55
C ASP A 36 -14.92 2.43 12.71
N ASP A 37 -15.55 3.58 12.91
CA ASP A 37 -15.20 4.84 12.26
C ASP A 37 -13.74 5.30 12.50
N LYS A 38 -13.05 4.73 13.48
CA LYS A 38 -11.68 5.10 13.86
C LYS A 38 -10.64 4.14 13.28
N VAL A 39 -11.02 3.09 12.57
CA VAL A 39 -10.08 2.07 12.04
C VAL A 39 -8.99 2.70 11.17
N PHE A 40 -9.36 3.56 10.22
CA PHE A 40 -8.39 4.22 9.33
C PHE A 40 -7.53 5.25 10.04
N LYS A 41 -8.04 5.89 11.10
CA LYS A 41 -7.23 6.77 11.95
C LYS A 41 -6.12 5.99 12.66
N ARG A 42 -6.46 4.85 13.27
CA ARG A 42 -5.47 3.99 13.92
C ARG A 42 -4.45 3.42 12.94
N LEU A 43 -4.87 3.09 11.72
CA LEU A 43 -3.94 2.67 10.67
C LEU A 43 -2.99 3.82 10.29
N ALA A 44 -3.49 5.04 10.13
CA ALA A 44 -2.66 6.20 9.83
C ALA A 44 -1.64 6.50 10.93
N GLU A 45 -2.03 6.38 12.20
CA GLU A 45 -1.15 6.53 13.37
C GLU A 45 -0.05 5.45 13.40
N LYS A 46 -0.40 4.18 13.11
CA LYS A 46 0.58 3.09 13.02
C LYS A 46 1.56 3.29 11.88
N THR A 47 1.09 3.72 10.72
CA THR A 47 1.95 3.98 9.56
C THR A 47 2.82 5.21 9.81
N GLU A 48 2.34 6.22 10.55
CA GLU A 48 3.17 7.35 11.00
C GLU A 48 4.27 6.91 11.96
N TYR A 49 3.96 6.03 12.90
CA TYR A 49 4.94 5.43 13.80
C TYR A 49 6.05 4.72 13.01
N LEU A 50 5.67 3.89 12.02
CA LEU A 50 6.63 3.22 11.14
C LEU A 50 7.48 4.21 10.34
N HIS A 51 6.87 5.23 9.73
CA HIS A 51 7.60 6.28 9.01
C HIS A 51 8.65 6.92 9.91
N LYS A 52 8.25 7.43 11.08
CA LYS A 52 9.16 8.13 12.00
C LYS A 52 10.31 7.22 12.46
N GLY A 53 10.01 5.96 12.77
CA GLY A 53 11.01 4.97 13.16
C GLY A 53 12.03 4.68 12.05
N MET A 54 11.55 4.38 10.84
CA MET A 54 12.40 4.11 9.69
C MET A 54 13.24 5.33 9.31
N PHE A 55 12.62 6.52 9.24
CA PHE A 55 13.29 7.78 8.93
C PHE A 55 14.43 8.05 9.91
N LYS A 56 14.18 7.87 11.21
CA LYS A 56 15.22 8.04 12.23
C LYS A 56 16.39 7.08 12.00
N VAL A 57 16.13 5.77 11.88
CA VAL A 57 17.19 4.76 11.73
C VAL A 57 17.99 4.97 10.45
N LEU A 58 17.33 5.27 9.33
CA LEU A 58 18.00 5.49 8.05
C LEU A 58 18.87 6.76 8.06
N ASN A 59 18.40 7.84 8.70
CA ASN A 59 19.20 9.05 8.88
C ASN A 59 20.41 8.82 9.79
N ASP A 60 20.22 8.14 10.93
CA ASP A 60 21.30 7.84 11.87
C ASP A 60 22.42 6.99 11.22
N ASN A 61 22.08 6.21 10.19
CA ASN A 61 23.02 5.39 9.41
C ASN A 61 23.50 6.07 8.11
N GLY A 62 23.13 7.32 7.86
CA GLY A 62 23.56 8.06 6.66
C GLY A 62 23.06 7.48 5.33
N ILE A 63 21.96 6.75 5.33
CA ILE A 63 21.40 6.14 4.12
C ILE A 63 20.55 7.17 3.38
N ALA A 64 20.85 7.43 2.11
CA ALA A 64 20.01 8.30 1.28
C ALA A 64 18.64 7.66 1.02
N HIS A 65 17.56 8.34 1.43
CA HIS A 65 16.20 7.81 1.34
C HIS A 65 15.14 8.92 1.27
N THR A 66 13.98 8.55 0.74
CA THR A 66 12.73 9.30 0.77
C THR A 66 11.62 8.35 1.20
N ILE A 67 10.75 8.77 2.12
CA ILE A 67 9.61 7.96 2.58
C ILE A 67 8.30 8.69 2.27
N ASN A 68 7.49 8.08 1.42
CA ASN A 68 6.14 8.54 1.12
C ASN A 68 5.13 7.84 2.02
N ARG A 69 4.17 8.58 2.57
CA ARG A 69 3.10 8.03 3.42
C ARG A 69 1.78 8.74 3.18
N VAL A 70 0.71 7.96 3.02
CA VAL A 70 -0.68 8.47 2.94
C VAL A 70 -1.60 7.48 3.65
N GLY A 71 -2.26 7.91 4.72
CA GLY A 71 -3.11 7.04 5.53
C GLY A 71 -2.35 5.80 6.01
N SER A 72 -2.87 4.62 5.67
CA SER A 72 -2.25 3.33 6.00
C SER A 72 -1.08 2.94 5.10
N MET A 73 -0.90 3.61 3.96
CA MET A 73 0.12 3.26 2.96
C MET A 73 1.44 3.95 3.24
N ILE A 74 2.54 3.22 3.05
CA ILE A 74 3.91 3.72 3.18
C ILE A 74 4.80 3.08 2.12
N SER A 75 5.74 3.85 1.58
CA SER A 75 6.76 3.39 0.66
C SER A 75 8.09 4.01 1.02
N VAL A 76 9.13 3.18 1.16
CA VAL A 76 10.52 3.63 1.31
C VAL A 76 11.22 3.56 -0.04
N HIS A 77 11.76 4.69 -0.47
CA HIS A 77 12.55 4.81 -1.68
C HIS A 77 13.99 5.11 -1.27
N PHE A 78 14.94 4.26 -1.68
CA PHE A 78 16.38 4.54 -1.47
C PHE A 78 16.89 5.52 -2.53
N ALA A 79 16.36 6.74 -2.48
CA ALA A 79 16.68 7.84 -3.39
C ALA A 79 16.97 9.10 -2.56
N LYS A 80 17.89 9.95 -3.05
CA LYS A 80 18.25 11.21 -2.39
C LYS A 80 17.19 12.30 -2.58
N ASP A 81 16.54 12.30 -3.74
CA ASP A 81 15.59 13.33 -4.14
C ASP A 81 14.14 12.87 -3.88
N GLU A 82 13.21 13.82 -3.87
CA GLU A 82 11.78 13.54 -3.73
C GLU A 82 11.27 12.59 -4.82
N VAL A 83 10.33 11.71 -4.43
CA VAL A 83 9.70 10.73 -5.32
C VAL A 83 8.21 11.04 -5.44
N PHE A 84 7.78 11.54 -6.59
CA PHE A 84 6.40 11.98 -6.83
C PHE A 84 5.83 11.46 -8.16
N ASP A 85 6.64 10.77 -8.96
CA ASP A 85 6.24 10.15 -10.22
C ASP A 85 7.04 8.86 -10.49
N PHE A 86 6.75 8.21 -11.61
CA PHE A 86 7.47 6.99 -12.00
C PHE A 86 8.95 7.24 -12.30
N SER A 87 9.28 8.38 -12.92
CA SER A 87 10.66 8.70 -13.32
C SER A 87 11.57 8.90 -12.10
N THR A 88 11.08 9.60 -11.10
CA THR A 88 11.76 9.82 -9.81
C THR A 88 11.84 8.54 -9.00
N ALA A 89 10.79 7.71 -8.99
CA ALA A 89 10.82 6.40 -8.33
C ALA A 89 11.85 5.44 -8.94
N ALA A 90 11.98 5.45 -10.26
CA ALA A 90 12.93 4.59 -10.99
C ALA A 90 14.41 4.92 -10.71
N LYS A 91 14.71 6.09 -10.13
CA LYS A 91 16.07 6.49 -9.72
C LYS A 91 16.50 5.87 -8.38
N GLY A 92 15.62 5.15 -7.69
CA GLY A 92 15.94 4.49 -6.44
C GLY A 92 17.09 3.47 -6.56
N ASN A 93 17.89 3.35 -5.50
CA ASN A 93 18.98 2.40 -5.43
C ASN A 93 18.43 0.97 -5.21
N ASN A 94 18.38 0.20 -6.29
CA ASN A 94 17.88 -1.16 -6.29
C ASN A 94 18.73 -2.12 -5.44
N ASP A 95 20.03 -1.90 -5.31
CA ASP A 95 20.89 -2.80 -4.53
C ASP A 95 20.71 -2.57 -3.03
N THR A 96 20.57 -1.31 -2.59
CA THR A 96 20.18 -1.00 -1.22
C THR A 96 18.79 -1.56 -0.90
N PHE A 97 17.83 -1.45 -1.83
CA PHE A 97 16.50 -2.02 -1.65
C PHE A 97 16.55 -3.55 -1.48
N LYS A 98 17.29 -4.26 -2.34
CA LYS A 98 17.45 -5.73 -2.23
C LYS A 98 18.04 -6.12 -0.87
N ALA A 99 19.10 -5.43 -0.43
CA ALA A 99 19.71 -5.69 0.86
C ALA A 99 18.73 -5.46 2.02
N PHE A 100 17.98 -4.35 1.98
CA PHE A 100 16.94 -4.03 2.96
C PHE A 100 15.83 -5.10 2.98
N PHE A 101 15.31 -5.48 1.81
CA PHE A 101 14.25 -6.47 1.68
C PHE A 101 14.66 -7.85 2.22
N HIS A 102 15.84 -8.36 1.83
CA HIS A 102 16.34 -9.64 2.33
C HIS A 102 16.71 -9.58 3.81
N GLY A 103 17.20 -8.44 4.30
CA GLY A 103 17.39 -8.19 5.73
C GLY A 103 16.10 -8.34 6.51
N MET A 104 15.01 -7.69 6.07
CA MET A 104 13.69 -7.82 6.72
C MET A 104 13.16 -9.26 6.70
N LEU A 105 13.30 -9.99 5.58
CA LEU A 105 12.86 -11.39 5.50
C LEU A 105 13.60 -12.31 6.47
N SER A 106 14.91 -12.11 6.63
CA SER A 106 15.72 -12.91 7.55
C SER A 106 15.32 -12.74 9.02
N MET A 107 14.79 -11.57 9.39
CA MET A 107 14.32 -11.26 10.75
C MET A 107 12.95 -11.86 11.09
N VAL A 108 12.16 -12.27 10.10
CA VAL A 108 10.82 -12.89 10.28
C VAL A 108 10.91 -14.43 10.30
N SER A 109 12.06 -15.00 9.94
CA SER A 109 12.25 -16.46 9.80
C SER A 109 12.83 -17.14 11.04
N THR A 110 12.78 -16.49 12.20
CA THR A 110 13.14 -17.03 13.53
C THR A 110 11.96 -16.89 14.47
#